data_AF-A0A399YLB9-F1
#
_entry.id   AF-A0A399YLB9-F1
#
_cell.length_a   1.000
_cell.length_b   1.000
_cell.length_c   1.000
_cell.angle_alpha   90.00
_cell.angle_beta   90.00
_cell.angle_gamma   90.00
#
_symmetry.space_group_name_H-M   'P 1'
#
loop_
_entity.id
_entity.type
_entity.pdbx_description
1 polymer ?
#
loop_
_entity_poly.entity_id
_entity_poly.type
_entity_poly.pdbx_seq_one_letter_code
_entity_poly.pdbx_strand_id
1 'polypeptide(L)'
;ALGAAAVGMARAGFEYARDYAKERVQFGEPIAHRQSIAFMLADMATEVDEARLLVWETAWMLDQGQDVTREATIMKQQVDRMVMQVADRAVQILGGYGYIREYPVELWLRNARGFATFDGLAMI
;
A
#
# COMPACT_ATOMS: atom_id res chain seq x y z
N ALA A 1 -3.01 15.46 -2.21
CA ALA A 1 -3.69 14.93 -0.99
C ALA A 1 -4.00 13.44 -1.10
N LEU A 2 -4.80 12.99 -2.08
CA LEU A 2 -5.18 11.57 -2.23
C LEU A 2 -3.97 10.61 -2.33
N GLY A 3 -2.94 10.96 -3.12
CA GLY A 3 -1.74 10.14 -3.25
C GLY A 3 -1.02 9.89 -1.92
N ALA A 4 -0.85 10.93 -1.11
CA ALA A 4 -0.22 10.81 0.21
C ALA A 4 -1.06 9.97 1.18
N ALA A 5 -2.40 10.07 1.13
CA ALA A 5 -3.29 9.27 1.96
C ALA A 5 -3.22 7.77 1.60
N ALA A 6 -3.16 7.44 0.32
CA ALA A 6 -2.99 6.07 -0.16
C ALA A 6 -1.65 5.47 0.28
N VAL A 7 -0.54 6.23 0.15
CA VAL A 7 0.78 5.82 0.66
C VAL A 7 0.74 5.55 2.16
N GLY A 8 0.07 6.40 2.95
CA GLY A 8 -0.07 6.22 4.38
C GLY A 8 -0.83 4.93 4.75
N MET A 9 -1.93 4.64 4.06
CA MET A 9 -2.69 3.41 4.27
C MET A 9 -1.90 2.17 3.88
N ALA A 10 -1.27 2.18 2.71
CA ALA A 10 -0.46 1.05 2.24
C ALA A 10 0.71 0.77 3.21
N ARG A 11 1.39 1.83 3.67
CA ARG A 11 2.44 1.72 4.68
C ARG A 11 1.94 1.07 5.96
N ALA A 12 0.77 1.47 6.47
CA ALA A 12 0.18 0.87 7.66
C ALA A 12 -0.12 -0.63 7.45
N GLY A 13 -0.65 -1.01 6.29
CA GLY A 13 -0.86 -2.41 5.88
C GLY A 13 0.44 -3.22 5.88
N PHE A 14 1.49 -2.68 5.27
CA PHE A 14 2.81 -3.28 5.23
C PHE A 14 3.42 -3.45 6.63
N GLU A 15 3.46 -2.40 7.44
CA GLU A 15 4.08 -2.44 8.77
C GLU A 15 3.37 -3.45 9.67
N TYR A 16 2.03 -3.48 9.63
CA TYR A 16 1.23 -4.45 10.37
C TYR A 16 1.52 -5.90 9.93
N ALA A 17 1.53 -6.16 8.62
CA ALA A 17 1.79 -7.49 8.08
C ALA A 17 3.22 -7.96 8.40
N ARG A 18 4.21 -7.06 8.32
CA ARG A 18 5.60 -7.31 8.69
C ARG A 18 5.72 -7.76 10.15
N ASP A 19 5.07 -7.05 11.06
CA ASP A 19 5.17 -7.34 12.49
C ASP A 19 4.43 -8.63 12.83
N TYR A 20 3.24 -8.84 12.27
CA TYR A 20 2.53 -10.13 12.36
C TYR A 20 3.37 -11.30 11.86
N ALA A 21 4.09 -11.14 10.74
CA ALA A 21 4.91 -12.20 10.16
C ALA A 21 6.08 -12.63 11.06
N LYS A 22 6.57 -11.72 11.90
CA LYS A 22 7.63 -12.00 12.89
C LYS A 22 7.10 -12.71 14.14
N GLU A 23 5.84 -12.49 14.49
CA GLU A 23 5.21 -13.07 15.68
C GLU A 23 4.53 -14.41 15.39
N ARG A 24 3.94 -14.56 14.20
CA ARG A 24 3.19 -15.76 13.82
C ARG A 24 4.13 -16.92 13.56
N VAL A 25 4.09 -17.95 14.41
CA VAL A 25 4.86 -19.18 14.25
C VAL A 25 4.04 -20.25 13.52
N GLN A 26 4.58 -20.79 12.43
CA GLN A 26 4.08 -22.01 11.79
C GLN A 26 5.24 -22.88 11.29
N PHE A 27 5.03 -24.20 11.40
CA PHE A 27 6.04 -25.20 11.06
C PHE A 27 7.38 -24.94 11.79
N GLY A 28 7.29 -24.58 13.07
CA GLY A 28 8.43 -24.46 13.99
C GLY A 28 9.16 -23.12 14.04
N GLU A 29 8.82 -22.14 13.20
CA GLU A 29 9.48 -20.82 13.16
C GLU A 29 8.52 -19.69 12.74
N PRO A 30 8.88 -18.41 12.96
CA PRO A 30 8.14 -17.28 12.42
C PRO A 30 7.93 -17.39 10.90
N ILE A 31 6.73 -17.03 10.42
CA ILE A 31 6.43 -17.10 8.98
C ILE A 31 7.28 -16.13 8.16
N ALA A 32 7.88 -15.09 8.77
CA ALA A 32 8.84 -14.20 8.13
C ALA A 32 10.08 -14.92 7.56
N HIS A 33 10.44 -16.12 8.04
CA HIS A 33 11.54 -16.92 7.49
C HIS A 33 11.18 -17.69 6.21
N ARG A 34 9.88 -17.75 5.86
CA ARG A 34 9.45 -18.35 4.60
C ARG A 34 9.77 -17.40 3.46
N GLN A 35 10.56 -17.85 2.48
CA GLN A 35 11.00 -17.00 1.35
C GLN A 35 9.85 -16.30 0.64
N SER A 36 8.71 -16.98 0.46
CA SER A 36 7.52 -16.39 -0.17
C SER A 36 6.97 -15.19 0.61
N ILE A 37 6.97 -15.24 1.95
CA ILE A 37 6.55 -14.14 2.81
C ILE A 37 7.62 -13.04 2.83
N ALA A 38 8.90 -13.41 2.91
CA ALA A 38 10.00 -12.45 2.91
C ALA A 38 10.05 -11.64 1.61
N PHE A 39 9.89 -12.29 0.44
CA PHE A 39 9.81 -11.60 -0.85
C PHE A 39 8.56 -10.74 -0.95
N MET A 40 7.41 -11.22 -0.49
CA MET A 40 6.18 -10.41 -0.47
C MET A 40 6.34 -9.13 0.36
N LEU A 41 6.98 -9.22 1.55
CA LEU A 41 7.28 -8.07 2.39
C LEU A 41 8.30 -7.12 1.74
N ALA A 42 9.30 -7.65 1.04
CA ALA A 42 10.29 -6.85 0.33
C ALA A 42 9.64 -6.07 -0.84
N ASP A 43 8.76 -6.73 -1.61
CA ASP A 43 8.01 -6.08 -2.69
C ASP A 43 7.10 -4.98 -2.14
N MET A 44 6.36 -5.26 -1.05
CA MET A 44 5.50 -4.27 -0.40
C MET A 44 6.28 -3.04 0.07
N ALA A 45 7.44 -3.25 0.70
CA ALA A 45 8.30 -2.14 1.15
C ALA A 45 8.78 -1.30 -0.04
N THR A 46 9.23 -1.97 -1.11
CA THR A 46 9.72 -1.33 -2.33
C THR A 46 8.63 -0.48 -2.99
N GLU A 47 7.44 -1.04 -3.18
CA GLU A 47 6.32 -0.33 -3.82
C GLU A 47 5.85 0.87 -2.99
N VAL A 48 5.79 0.74 -1.65
CA VAL A 48 5.42 1.86 -0.77
C VAL A 48 6.44 3.00 -0.84
N ASP A 49 7.74 2.68 -0.86
CA ASP A 49 8.79 3.69 -0.93
C ASP A 49 8.85 4.34 -2.32
N GLU A 50 8.70 3.57 -3.40
CA GLU A 50 8.59 4.08 -4.77
C GLU A 50 7.42 5.06 -4.89
N ALA A 51 6.22 4.66 -4.46
CA ALA A 51 5.04 5.50 -4.52
C ALA A 51 5.19 6.77 -3.66
N ARG A 52 5.86 6.68 -2.51
CA ARG A 52 6.16 7.85 -1.66
C ARG A 52 7.05 8.84 -2.39
N LEU A 53 8.12 8.38 -3.03
CA LEU A 53 9.05 9.23 -3.78
C LEU A 53 8.32 9.92 -4.93
N LEU A 54 7.51 9.20 -5.69
CA LEU A 54 6.74 9.74 -6.81
C LEU A 54 5.72 10.80 -6.36
N VAL A 55 5.04 10.58 -5.23
CA VAL A 55 4.14 11.59 -4.63
C VAL A 55 4.90 12.84 -4.22
N TRP A 56 6.07 12.69 -3.61
CA TRP A 56 6.89 13.83 -3.17
C TRP A 56 7.49 14.61 -4.33
N GLU A 57 7.99 13.92 -5.36
CA GLU A 57 8.50 14.55 -6.58
C GLU A 57 7.41 15.38 -7.27
N THR A 58 6.23 14.80 -7.46
CA THR A 58 5.10 15.50 -8.08
C THR A 58 4.66 16.72 -7.26
N ALA A 59 4.60 16.58 -5.93
CA ALA A 59 4.26 17.68 -5.03
C ALA A 59 5.31 18.80 -5.07
N TRP A 60 6.59 18.43 -5.08
CA TRP A 60 7.69 19.39 -5.19
C TRP A 60 7.64 20.17 -6.50
N MET A 61 7.41 19.49 -7.64
CA MET A 61 7.26 20.17 -8.94
C MET A 61 6.10 21.16 -8.96
N LEU A 62 4.98 20.79 -8.33
CA LEU A 62 3.82 21.67 -8.17
C LEU A 62 4.18 22.90 -7.33
N ASP A 63 4.89 22.73 -6.22
CA ASP A 63 5.35 23.83 -5.36
C ASP A 63 6.35 24.75 -6.09
N GLN A 64 7.08 24.25 -7.09
CA GLN A 64 7.93 25.05 -7.97
C GLN A 64 7.15 25.79 -9.08
N GLY A 65 5.82 25.65 -9.13
CA GLY A 65 4.97 26.29 -10.13
C GLY A 65 5.05 25.67 -11.52
N GLN A 66 5.51 24.42 -11.64
CA GLN A 66 5.53 23.69 -12.91
C GLN A 66 4.14 23.16 -13.27
N ASP A 67 3.87 22.95 -14.56
CA ASP A 67 2.71 22.15 -14.99
C ASP A 67 2.98 20.68 -14.69
N VAL A 68 2.19 20.11 -13.80
CA VAL A 68 2.33 18.72 -13.32
C VAL A 68 1.22 17.81 -13.81
N THR A 69 0.43 18.21 -14.82
CA THR A 69 -0.74 17.43 -15.28
C THR A 69 -0.37 15.98 -15.63
N ARG A 70 0.75 15.82 -16.35
CA ARG A 70 1.27 14.52 -16.75
C ARG A 70 1.79 13.74 -15.54
N GLU A 71 2.61 14.36 -14.71
CA GLU A 71 3.26 13.74 -13.56
C GLU A 71 2.24 13.32 -12.50
N ALA A 72 1.22 14.16 -12.25
CA ALA A 72 0.10 13.85 -11.38
C ALA A 72 -0.72 12.65 -11.88
N THR A 73 -0.92 12.53 -13.20
CA THR A 73 -1.61 11.38 -13.80
C THR A 73 -0.81 10.09 -13.60
N ILE A 74 0.50 10.13 -13.87
CA ILE A 74 1.41 8.99 -13.68
C ILE A 74 1.45 8.58 -12.20
N MET A 75 1.64 9.56 -11.32
CA MET A 75 1.65 9.39 -9.87
C MET A 75 0.38 8.73 -9.38
N LYS A 76 -0.78 9.21 -9.81
CA LYS A 76 -2.07 8.65 -9.40
C LYS A 76 -2.19 7.19 -9.83
N GLN A 77 -1.94 6.89 -11.11
CA GLN A 77 -2.04 5.52 -11.62
C GLN A 77 -1.12 4.54 -10.88
N GLN A 78 0.10 4.99 -10.52
CA GLN A 78 1.04 4.17 -9.76
C GLN A 78 0.53 3.94 -8.33
N VAL A 79 0.10 5.00 -7.66
CA VAL A 79 -0.39 4.92 -6.27
C VAL A 79 -1.63 4.04 -6.14
N ASP A 80 -2.56 4.10 -7.10
CA ASP A 80 -3.75 3.24 -7.12
C ASP A 80 -3.42 1.75 -7.22
N ARG A 81 -2.46 1.39 -8.08
CA ARG A 81 -2.01 0.01 -8.22
C ARG A 81 -1.34 -0.45 -6.93
N MET A 82 -0.40 0.35 -6.43
CA MET A 82 0.35 0.07 -5.22
C MET A 82 -0.57 -0.13 -4.01
N VAL A 83 -1.55 0.76 -3.77
CA VAL A 83 -2.41 0.66 -2.57
C VAL A 83 -3.26 -0.61 -2.59
N MET A 84 -3.75 -1.02 -3.77
CA MET A 84 -4.46 -2.28 -3.95
C MET A 84 -3.55 -3.48 -3.73
N GLN A 85 -2.35 -3.48 -4.33
CA GLN A 85 -1.40 -4.59 -4.24
C GLN A 85 -0.89 -4.79 -2.81
N VAL A 86 -0.52 -3.72 -2.11
CA VAL A 86 -0.03 -3.78 -0.74
C VAL A 86 -1.14 -4.21 0.22
N ALA A 87 -2.36 -3.72 0.07
CA ALA A 87 -3.47 -4.13 0.93
C ALA A 87 -3.84 -5.62 0.74
N ASP A 88 -3.84 -6.12 -0.50
CA ASP A 88 -4.09 -7.52 -0.82
C ASP A 88 -3.01 -8.45 -0.24
N ARG A 89 -1.74 -8.10 -0.43
CA ARG A 89 -0.62 -8.84 0.16
C ARG A 89 -0.64 -8.84 1.69
N ALA A 90 -1.06 -7.73 2.32
CA ALA A 90 -1.21 -7.68 3.77
C ALA A 90 -2.25 -8.71 4.25
N VAL A 91 -3.42 -8.79 3.60
CA VAL A 91 -4.43 -9.83 3.89
C VAL A 91 -3.85 -11.23 3.69
N GLN A 92 -3.13 -11.46 2.58
CA GLN A 92 -2.52 -12.75 2.27
C GLN A 92 -1.49 -13.21 3.31
N ILE A 93 -0.68 -12.30 3.86
CA ILE A 93 0.32 -12.61 4.91
C ILE A 93 -0.36 -13.03 6.22
N LEU A 94 -1.49 -12.40 6.56
CA LEU A 94 -2.28 -12.78 7.74
C LEU A 94 -3.07 -14.08 7.54
N GLY A 95 -3.29 -14.51 6.30
CA GLY A 95 -4.07 -15.69 5.95
C GLY A 95 -5.53 -15.52 6.38
N GLY A 96 -6.11 -16.51 7.06
CA GLY A 96 -7.50 -16.44 7.53
C GLY A 96 -7.78 -15.25 8.46
N TYR A 97 -6.80 -14.82 9.25
CA TYR A 97 -6.92 -13.64 10.12
C TYR A 97 -6.98 -12.34 9.33
N GLY A 98 -6.52 -12.34 8.08
CA GLY A 98 -6.63 -11.19 7.19
C GLY A 98 -8.07 -10.90 6.74
N TYR A 99 -9.03 -11.79 7.00
CA TYR A 99 -10.44 -11.65 6.60
C TYR A 99 -11.39 -11.41 7.77
N ILE A 100 -10.92 -11.40 9.01
CA ILE A 100 -11.75 -11.18 10.20
C ILE A 100 -11.57 -9.76 10.73
N ARG A 101 -12.62 -9.20 11.33
CA ARG A 101 -12.69 -7.78 11.68
C ARG A 101 -11.85 -7.38 12.90
N GLU A 102 -11.32 -8.37 13.62
CA GLU A 102 -10.37 -8.18 14.72
C GLU A 102 -9.01 -7.67 14.22
N TYR A 103 -8.70 -7.84 12.92
CA TYR A 103 -7.47 -7.38 12.30
C TYR A 103 -7.75 -6.26 11.30
N PRO A 104 -6.96 -5.17 11.29
CA PRO A 104 -7.27 -3.97 10.51
C PRO A 104 -7.05 -4.14 8.99
N VAL A 105 -6.35 -5.18 8.54
CA VAL A 105 -5.96 -5.35 7.13
C VAL A 105 -7.14 -5.55 6.19
N GLU A 106 -8.23 -6.18 6.65
CA GLU A 106 -9.46 -6.33 5.85
C GLU A 106 -10.10 -4.97 5.55
N LEU A 107 -10.09 -4.07 6.54
CA LEU A 107 -10.61 -2.71 6.41
C LEU A 107 -9.77 -1.92 5.42
N TRP A 108 -8.44 -2.05 5.48
CA TRP A 108 -7.54 -1.39 4.54
C TRP A 108 -7.71 -1.91 3.11
N LEU A 109 -7.93 -3.21 2.91
CA LEU A 109 -8.24 -3.77 1.59
C LEU A 109 -9.55 -3.18 1.01
N ARG A 110 -10.61 -3.11 1.83
CA ARG A 110 -11.87 -2.48 1.40
C ARG A 110 -11.70 -1.01 1.05
N ASN A 111 -10.94 -0.27 1.86
CA ASN A 111 -10.68 1.15 1.63
C ASN A 111 -9.75 1.41 0.45
N ALA A 112 -8.79 0.51 0.18
CA ALA A 112 -7.85 0.62 -0.95
C ALA A 112 -8.61 0.74 -2.28
N ARG A 113 -9.73 0.01 -2.43
CA ARG A 113 -10.59 0.08 -3.61
C ARG A 113 -11.17 1.48 -3.85
N GLY A 114 -11.35 2.25 -2.78
CA GLY A 114 -11.84 3.62 -2.83
C GLY A 114 -10.90 4.56 -3.59
N PHE A 115 -9.58 4.44 -3.38
CA PHE A 115 -8.58 5.31 -4.02
C PHE A 115 -8.64 5.26 -5.55
N ALA A 116 -8.79 4.07 -6.12
CA ALA A 116 -8.93 3.90 -7.56
C ALA A 116 -10.20 4.58 -8.11
N THR A 117 -11.28 4.60 -7.34
CA THR A 117 -12.58 5.17 -7.76
C THR A 117 -12.72 6.66 -7.51
N PHE A 118 -11.96 7.25 -6.58
CA PHE A 118 -12.12 8.67 -6.22
C PHE A 118 -11.79 9.65 -7.36
N ASP A 119 -11.06 9.21 -8.38
CA ASP A 119 -10.82 9.99 -9.61
C ASP A 119 -12.13 10.40 -10.31
N GLY A 120 -13.12 9.50 -10.35
CA GLY A 120 -14.38 9.72 -11.07
C GLY A 120 -15.28 10.76 -10.43
N LEU A 121 -15.06 11.10 -9.15
CA LEU A 121 -15.81 12.14 -8.43
C LEU A 121 -15.14 13.52 -8.53
N ALA A 122 -13.86 13.60 -8.89
CA ALA A 122 -13.11 14.85 -8.99
C ALA A 122 -12.95 15.36 -10.43
N MET A 123 -13.25 14.53 -11.44
CA MET A 123 -13.21 14.88 -12.87
C MET A 123 -14.58 15.21 -13.49
N ILE A 124 -15.64 15.38 -12.68
CA ILE A 124 -16.97 15.86 -13.09
C ILE A 124 -17.25 17.16 -12.34
#